data_AF-A0A1Q7L3X8-F1
#
_entry.id   AF-A0A1Q7L3X8-F1
#
_cell.length_a   1.000
_cell.length_b   1.000
_cell.length_c   1.000
_cell.angle_alpha   90.00
_cell.angle_beta   90.00
_cell.angle_gamma   90.00
#
_symmetry.space_group_name_H-M   'P 1'
#
loop_
_entity.id
_entity.type
_entity.pdbx_description
1 polymer ?
#
loop_
_entity_poly.entity_id
_entity_poly.type
_entity_poly.pdbx_seq_one_letter_code
_entity_poly.pdbx_strand_id
1 'polypeptide(L)'
;MRNANVCSRFIALIAALTLLCATCPPPAHGESKLKIMTATTDLAALAQEVGGDKVEVESVARGYQDPHFVEAKPSFLLKLQHADLLIVVGLELEIGWLPPLITQSTNPKIQVGAPGYFDASRYARILEIPTGVVTRAEGDVHPLGNPHYWLDPENGLRIAKGIQNKLSEMRPNDAAYFAQRYDNFEQRIKQADEKWLAEMKPYAGRKIVTYHRSWPNFAEHFHL
;
A
#
# COMPACT_ATOMS: atom_id res chain seq x y z
N MET A 1 17.85 74.24 30.32
CA MET A 1 18.04 73.38 29.12
C MET A 1 18.64 72.04 29.56
N ARG A 2 17.82 71.02 29.82
CA ARG A 2 18.19 69.59 29.97
C ARG A 2 16.88 68.82 30.25
N ASN A 3 16.77 67.60 29.71
CA ASN A 3 15.72 66.59 29.98
C ASN A 3 14.55 66.43 28.99
N ALA A 4 14.80 66.48 27.67
CA ALA A 4 13.84 65.95 26.68
C ALA A 4 14.28 64.63 26.01
N ASN A 5 15.57 64.27 26.08
CA ASN A 5 16.13 63.16 25.29
C ASN A 5 16.11 61.77 25.97
N VAL A 6 15.66 61.68 27.23
CA VAL A 6 15.69 60.40 27.99
C VAL A 6 14.41 59.58 27.79
N CYS A 7 13.23 60.21 27.66
CA CYS A 7 11.96 59.50 27.44
C CYS A 7 11.86 58.83 26.05
N SER A 8 12.47 59.41 25.02
CA SER A 8 12.39 58.88 23.64
C SER A 8 13.19 57.58 23.45
N ARG A 9 14.28 57.40 24.21
CA ARG A 9 15.13 56.20 24.14
C ARG A 9 14.53 54.97 24.83
N PHE A 10 13.70 55.16 25.86
CA PHE A 10 13.05 54.05 26.56
C PHE A 10 11.85 53.47 25.79
N ILE A 11 11.12 54.29 25.02
CA ILE A 11 9.98 53.83 24.20
C ILE A 11 10.48 53.03 22.98
N ALA A 12 11.61 53.42 22.39
CA ALA A 12 12.21 52.70 21.26
C ALA A 12 12.77 51.32 21.65
N LEU A 13 13.22 51.13 22.90
CA LEU A 13 13.76 49.84 23.37
C LEU A 13 12.65 48.81 23.66
N ILE A 14 11.45 49.26 24.06
CA ILE A 14 10.30 48.38 24.33
C ILE A 14 9.63 47.94 23.02
N ALA A 15 9.58 48.81 22.00
CA ALA A 15 9.06 48.47 20.68
C ALA A 15 9.97 47.50 19.89
N ALA A 16 11.28 47.50 20.16
CA ALA A 16 12.22 46.55 19.56
C ALA A 16 12.17 45.15 20.21
N LEU A 17 11.73 45.06 21.47
CA LEU A 17 11.64 43.79 22.20
C LEU A 17 10.30 43.06 21.96
N THR A 18 9.22 43.78 21.64
CA THR A 18 7.94 43.18 21.25
C THR A 18 7.93 42.65 19.82
N LEU A 19 8.81 43.14 18.93
CA LEU A 19 8.92 42.65 17.56
C LEU A 19 9.77 41.36 17.43
N LEU A 20 10.52 40.98 18.47
CA LEU A 20 11.40 39.80 18.45
C LEU A 20 10.76 38.52 18.99
N CYS A 21 9.58 38.60 19.62
CA CYS A 21 8.84 37.44 20.12
C CYS A 21 7.79 36.87 19.14
N ALA A 22 7.59 37.49 17.97
CA ALA A 22 6.55 37.09 17.01
C ALA A 22 7.02 36.11 15.92
N THR A 23 8.27 35.64 15.96
CA THR A 23 8.85 34.79 14.90
C THR A 23 9.14 33.36 15.34
N CYS A 24 8.54 32.89 16.44
CA CYS A 24 8.61 31.46 16.78
C CYS A 24 7.58 30.70 15.93
N PRO A 25 7.98 29.97 14.86
CA PRO A 25 7.03 29.12 14.16
C PRO A 25 6.46 28.11 15.17
N PRO A 26 5.15 27.85 15.17
CA PRO A 26 4.58 26.82 16.02
C PRO A 26 5.33 25.50 15.77
N PRO A 27 5.55 24.66 16.79
CA PRO A 27 6.15 23.37 16.59
C PRO A 27 5.35 22.63 15.51
N ALA A 28 6.05 22.25 14.44
CA ALA A 28 5.48 21.44 13.37
C ALA A 28 5.08 20.10 13.98
N HIS A 29 3.82 19.98 14.35
CA HIS A 29 3.24 18.69 14.72
C HIS A 29 3.20 17.89 13.41
N GLY A 30 4.13 16.94 13.27
CA GLY A 30 4.13 16.04 12.13
C GLY A 30 2.77 15.34 12.05
N GLU A 31 2.15 15.34 10.87
CA GLU A 31 0.89 14.64 10.65
C GLU A 31 0.99 13.18 11.11
N SER A 32 -0.06 12.68 11.75
CA SER A 32 -0.12 11.28 12.16
C SER A 32 -0.07 10.35 10.94
N LYS A 33 0.66 9.24 11.08
CA LYS A 33 0.80 8.22 10.04
C LYS A 33 -0.57 7.68 9.60
N LEU A 34 -0.72 7.38 8.32
CA LEU A 34 -1.87 6.65 7.81
C LEU A 34 -1.81 5.20 8.29
N LYS A 35 -2.91 4.69 8.83
CA LYS A 35 -3.01 3.30 9.27
C LYS A 35 -3.51 2.43 8.11
N ILE A 36 -2.67 1.53 7.63
CA ILE A 36 -2.95 0.67 6.48
C ILE A 36 -3.06 -0.77 6.95
N MET A 37 -4.22 -1.38 6.71
CA MET A 37 -4.38 -2.82 6.79
C MET A 37 -4.26 -3.42 5.40
N THR A 38 -3.60 -4.57 5.30
CA THR A 38 -3.44 -5.30 4.05
C THR A 38 -3.90 -6.75 4.20
N ALA A 39 -4.39 -7.36 3.13
CA ALA A 39 -4.78 -8.76 3.16
C ALA A 39 -3.56 -9.68 3.34
N THR A 40 -2.47 -9.42 2.59
CA THR A 40 -1.26 -10.26 2.55
C THR A 40 0.00 -9.46 2.86
N THR A 41 1.06 -10.15 3.28
CA THR A 41 2.35 -9.51 3.61
C THR A 41 3.05 -8.92 2.39
N ASP A 42 2.79 -9.44 1.19
CA ASP A 42 3.33 -8.90 -0.06
C ASP A 42 2.77 -7.50 -0.34
N LEU A 43 1.46 -7.33 -0.16
CA LEU A 43 0.82 -6.01 -0.26
C LEU A 43 1.30 -5.09 0.87
N ALA A 44 1.52 -5.62 2.07
CA ALA A 44 2.11 -4.85 3.17
C ALA A 44 3.50 -4.31 2.81
N ALA A 45 4.34 -5.13 2.17
CA ALA A 45 5.68 -4.75 1.75
C ALA A 45 5.63 -3.64 0.69
N LEU A 46 4.75 -3.75 -0.32
CA LEU A 46 4.58 -2.69 -1.33
C LEU A 46 4.07 -1.39 -0.70
N ALA A 47 3.09 -1.47 0.21
CA ALA A 47 2.55 -0.31 0.91
C ALA A 47 3.60 0.38 1.80
N GLN A 48 4.41 -0.40 2.51
CA GLN A 48 5.48 0.11 3.36
C GLN A 48 6.61 0.73 2.54
N GLU A 49 6.94 0.13 1.39
CA GLU A 49 7.95 0.66 0.49
C GLU A 49 7.53 2.02 -0.07
N VAL A 50 6.31 2.15 -0.56
CA VAL A 50 5.80 3.42 -1.12
C VAL A 50 5.54 4.45 -0.02
N GLY A 51 4.92 4.03 1.10
CA GLY A 51 4.48 4.93 2.16
C GLY A 51 5.58 5.33 3.16
N GLY A 52 6.63 4.52 3.32
CA GLY A 52 7.76 4.78 4.21
C GLY A 52 7.36 5.19 5.64
N ASP A 53 7.93 6.27 6.16
CA ASP A 53 7.68 6.74 7.53
C ASP A 53 6.30 7.38 7.75
N LYS A 54 5.55 7.71 6.69
CA LYS A 54 4.21 8.31 6.73
C LYS A 54 3.08 7.31 6.92
N VAL A 55 3.39 6.01 6.91
CA VAL A 55 2.41 4.94 7.05
C VAL A 55 2.78 4.00 8.20
N GLU A 56 1.76 3.41 8.79
CA GLU A 56 1.85 2.26 9.68
C GLU A 56 1.10 1.13 8.99
N VAL A 57 1.82 0.06 8.62
CA VAL A 57 1.26 -1.03 7.81
C VAL A 57 1.22 -2.32 8.60
N GLU A 58 0.08 -2.99 8.60
CA GLU A 58 -0.06 -4.33 9.12
C GLU A 58 -0.82 -5.24 8.13
N SER A 59 -0.51 -6.54 8.17
CA SER A 59 -1.18 -7.55 7.36
C SER A 59 -2.07 -8.46 8.19
N VAL A 60 -3.22 -8.85 7.63
CA VAL A 60 -4.13 -9.82 8.24
C VAL A 60 -3.54 -11.23 8.11
N ALA A 61 -3.19 -11.66 6.91
CA ALA A 61 -2.50 -12.93 6.69
C ALA A 61 -1.03 -12.82 7.11
N ARG A 62 -0.49 -13.91 7.67
CA ARG A 62 0.94 -14.07 7.87
C ARG A 62 1.55 -14.75 6.65
N GLY A 63 2.82 -14.47 6.34
CA GLY A 63 3.47 -14.97 5.12
C GLY A 63 3.59 -16.50 4.99
N TYR A 64 3.32 -17.27 6.05
CA TYR A 64 3.29 -18.74 5.98
C TYR A 64 1.87 -19.32 5.79
N GLN A 65 0.83 -18.48 5.86
CA GLN A 65 -0.55 -18.92 5.75
C GLN A 65 -0.99 -18.96 4.28
N ASP A 66 -1.91 -19.87 3.99
CA ASP A 66 -2.63 -19.86 2.72
C ASP A 66 -3.54 -18.61 2.68
N PRO A 67 -3.38 -17.70 1.70
CA PRO A 67 -4.19 -16.49 1.62
C PRO A 67 -5.66 -16.77 1.30
N HIS A 68 -6.02 -17.97 0.82
CA HIS A 68 -7.41 -18.39 0.68
C HIS A 68 -8.05 -18.73 2.03
N PHE A 69 -7.23 -19.10 3.04
CA PHE A 69 -7.70 -19.61 4.33
C PHE A 69 -6.98 -18.93 5.49
N VAL A 70 -7.45 -17.72 5.84
CA VAL A 70 -6.98 -16.98 7.02
C VAL A 70 -8.02 -17.08 8.13
N GLU A 71 -7.56 -17.41 9.34
CA GLU A 71 -8.42 -17.42 10.52
C GLU A 71 -8.84 -15.99 10.90
N ALA A 72 -10.15 -15.72 10.84
CA ALA A 72 -10.73 -14.42 11.18
C ALA A 72 -10.73 -14.19 12.70
N LYS A 73 -9.66 -13.57 13.22
CA LYS A 73 -9.49 -13.29 14.65
C LYS A 73 -10.19 -12.00 15.08
N PRO A 74 -10.79 -11.95 16.29
CA PRO A 74 -11.40 -10.72 16.82
C PRO A 74 -10.45 -9.51 16.88
N SER A 75 -9.16 -9.74 17.05
CA SER A 75 -8.14 -8.67 17.05
C SER A 75 -8.04 -7.95 15.70
N PHE A 76 -8.37 -8.61 14.59
CA PHE A 76 -8.39 -7.97 13.27
C PHE A 76 -9.58 -7.02 13.12
N LEU A 77 -10.72 -7.29 13.76
CA LEU A 77 -11.87 -6.37 13.76
C LEU A 77 -11.47 -5.00 14.34
N LEU A 78 -10.77 -5.00 15.47
CA LEU A 78 -10.31 -3.76 16.11
C LEU A 78 -9.30 -3.00 15.25
N LYS A 79 -8.41 -3.71 14.55
CA LYS A 79 -7.43 -3.09 13.66
C LYS A 79 -8.09 -2.48 12.43
N LEU A 80 -8.99 -3.22 11.80
CA LEU A 80 -9.79 -2.75 10.68
C LEU A 80 -10.71 -1.58 11.08
N GLN A 81 -11.24 -1.58 12.30
CA GLN A 81 -12.07 -0.50 12.84
C GLN A 81 -11.33 0.86 12.82
N HIS A 82 -10.01 0.84 12.96
CA HIS A 82 -9.17 2.04 13.03
C HIS A 82 -8.33 2.29 11.78
N ALA A 83 -8.45 1.46 10.74
CA ALA A 83 -7.71 1.63 9.50
C ALA A 83 -8.21 2.83 8.69
N ASP A 84 -7.28 3.54 8.05
CA ASP A 84 -7.58 4.57 7.06
C ASP A 84 -7.66 3.99 5.65
N LEU A 85 -6.90 2.93 5.39
CA LEU A 85 -6.83 2.22 4.10
C LEU A 85 -6.80 0.72 4.33
N LEU A 86 -7.60 -0.01 3.56
CA LEU A 86 -7.54 -1.46 3.40
C LEU A 86 -7.09 -1.80 1.98
N ILE A 87 -6.01 -2.56 1.84
CA ILE A 87 -5.46 -3.04 0.56
C ILE A 87 -5.70 -4.55 0.46
N VAL A 88 -6.47 -4.98 -0.53
CA VAL A 88 -6.78 -6.39 -0.79
C VAL A 88 -6.14 -6.85 -2.10
N VAL A 89 -5.91 -8.15 -2.22
CA VAL A 89 -5.55 -8.81 -3.49
C VAL A 89 -6.76 -8.81 -4.42
N GLY A 90 -7.96 -9.12 -3.94
CA GLY A 90 -9.16 -9.15 -4.77
C GLY A 90 -9.25 -10.43 -5.61
N LEU A 91 -10.07 -10.39 -6.68
CA LEU A 91 -10.41 -11.57 -7.50
C LEU A 91 -10.93 -12.76 -6.66
N GLU A 92 -11.68 -12.46 -5.61
CA GLU A 92 -12.22 -13.43 -4.64
C GLU A 92 -11.19 -14.20 -3.81
N LEU A 93 -9.90 -13.82 -3.81
CA LEU A 93 -8.90 -14.52 -2.99
C LEU A 93 -9.29 -14.56 -1.51
N GLU A 94 -9.76 -13.44 -0.97
CA GLU A 94 -10.12 -13.30 0.44
C GLU A 94 -11.59 -13.60 0.75
N ILE A 95 -12.37 -14.07 -0.22
CA ILE A 95 -13.85 -14.16 -0.12
C ILE A 95 -14.32 -14.99 1.07
N GLY A 96 -13.54 -16.00 1.46
CA GLY A 96 -13.87 -16.92 2.54
C GLY A 96 -13.72 -16.34 3.95
N TRP A 97 -13.01 -15.22 4.13
CA TRP A 97 -12.61 -14.77 5.47
C TRP A 97 -12.63 -13.24 5.69
N LEU A 98 -12.37 -12.42 4.67
CA LEU A 98 -12.27 -10.96 4.84
C LEU A 98 -13.63 -10.23 4.88
N PRO A 99 -14.66 -10.58 4.09
CA PRO A 99 -15.94 -9.88 4.11
C PRO A 99 -16.60 -9.72 5.50
N PRO A 100 -16.66 -10.76 6.37
CA PRO A 100 -17.22 -10.59 7.70
C PRO A 100 -16.36 -9.64 8.56
N LEU A 101 -15.04 -9.66 8.40
CA LEU A 101 -14.15 -8.75 9.13
C LEU A 101 -14.38 -7.29 8.75
N ILE A 102 -14.50 -6.98 7.44
CA ILE A 102 -14.80 -5.63 6.96
C ILE A 102 -16.16 -5.16 7.50
N THR A 103 -17.18 -6.00 7.37
CA THR A 103 -18.56 -5.66 7.77
C THR A 103 -18.65 -5.41 9.28
N GLN A 104 -18.09 -6.32 10.08
CA GLN A 104 -18.17 -6.26 11.54
C GLN A 104 -17.21 -5.24 12.17
N SER A 105 -16.19 -4.77 11.44
CA SER A 105 -15.35 -3.66 11.90
C SER A 105 -16.13 -2.35 12.06
N THR A 106 -17.29 -2.22 11.40
CA THR A 106 -18.13 -1.01 11.38
C THR A 106 -17.40 0.26 10.92
N ASN A 107 -16.26 0.14 10.26
CA ASN A 107 -15.50 1.28 9.75
C ASN A 107 -15.97 1.67 8.35
N PRO A 108 -16.62 2.82 8.16
CA PRO A 108 -17.15 3.24 6.85
C PRO A 108 -16.04 3.58 5.85
N LYS A 109 -14.81 3.88 6.29
CA LYS A 109 -13.70 4.28 5.41
C LYS A 109 -13.24 3.16 4.50
N ILE A 110 -13.32 1.92 4.98
CA ILE A 110 -12.72 0.73 4.35
C ILE A 110 -13.77 -0.26 3.83
N GLN A 111 -15.05 0.11 3.81
CA GLN A 111 -16.07 -0.73 3.19
C GLN A 111 -15.80 -0.89 1.70
N VAL A 112 -16.28 -1.99 1.10
CA VAL A 112 -16.09 -2.22 -0.35
C VAL A 112 -16.62 -1.03 -1.14
N GLY A 113 -15.75 -0.43 -1.97
CA GLY A 113 -16.06 0.75 -2.77
C GLY A 113 -15.90 2.11 -2.05
N ALA A 114 -15.58 2.13 -0.76
CA ALA A 114 -15.29 3.35 -0.02
C ALA A 114 -13.91 3.92 -0.39
N PRO A 115 -13.63 5.22 -0.11
CA PRO A 115 -12.36 5.86 -0.48
C PRO A 115 -11.10 5.17 0.07
N GLY A 116 -11.20 4.54 1.24
CA GLY A 116 -10.14 3.78 1.90
C GLY A 116 -10.18 2.28 1.60
N TYR A 117 -10.82 1.84 0.51
CA TYR A 117 -10.74 0.47 0.01
C TYR A 117 -9.95 0.43 -1.31
N PHE A 118 -8.92 -0.40 -1.35
CA PHE A 118 -8.04 -0.56 -2.50
C PHE A 118 -7.97 -2.02 -2.92
N ASP A 119 -8.45 -2.30 -4.14
CA ASP A 119 -8.34 -3.60 -4.77
C ASP A 119 -7.14 -3.60 -5.72
N ALA A 120 -6.09 -4.34 -5.36
CA ALA A 120 -4.84 -4.37 -6.11
C ALA A 120 -4.99 -5.02 -7.50
N SER A 121 -5.99 -5.89 -7.70
CA SER A 121 -6.19 -6.58 -8.97
C SER A 121 -6.52 -5.63 -10.12
N ARG A 122 -7.09 -4.45 -9.80
CA ARG A 122 -7.42 -3.39 -10.75
C ARG A 122 -6.20 -2.74 -11.41
N TYR A 123 -5.01 -3.00 -10.88
CA TYR A 123 -3.75 -2.45 -11.37
C TYR A 123 -2.85 -3.52 -12.00
N ALA A 124 -3.26 -4.78 -12.01
CA ALA A 124 -2.43 -5.89 -12.46
C ALA A 124 -2.91 -6.48 -13.78
N ARG A 125 -1.99 -7.12 -14.50
CA ARG A 125 -2.32 -8.01 -15.61
C ARG A 125 -2.76 -9.35 -15.05
N ILE A 126 -4.03 -9.68 -15.27
CA ILE A 126 -4.65 -10.91 -14.77
C ILE A 126 -4.63 -11.98 -15.86
N LEU A 127 -4.21 -13.19 -15.49
CA LEU A 127 -4.15 -14.35 -16.36
C LEU A 127 -5.21 -15.39 -16.02
N GLU A 128 -5.38 -16.36 -16.92
CA GLU A 128 -6.27 -17.51 -16.73
C GLU A 128 -7.73 -17.13 -16.42
N ILE A 129 -8.20 -16.02 -16.99
CA ILE A 129 -9.62 -15.62 -16.92
C ILE A 129 -10.46 -16.66 -17.67
N PRO A 130 -11.35 -17.41 -17.00
CA PRO A 130 -12.14 -18.44 -17.66
C PRO A 130 -13.10 -17.85 -18.70
N THR A 131 -13.20 -18.48 -19.88
CA THR A 131 -14.11 -18.06 -20.96
C THR A 131 -15.37 -18.90 -21.06
N GLY A 132 -15.56 -19.87 -20.14
CA GLY A 132 -16.66 -20.82 -20.13
C GLY A 132 -17.43 -20.84 -18.81
N VAL A 133 -18.35 -21.80 -18.67
CA VAL A 133 -19.09 -21.99 -17.42
C VAL A 133 -18.14 -22.56 -16.38
N VAL A 134 -17.80 -21.75 -15.38
CA VAL A 134 -17.06 -22.20 -14.20
C VAL A 134 -18.03 -22.91 -13.25
N THR A 135 -17.66 -24.10 -12.79
CA THR A 135 -18.45 -24.85 -11.81
C THR A 135 -17.62 -25.20 -10.58
N ARG A 136 -18.25 -25.31 -9.42
CA ARG A 136 -17.56 -25.73 -8.18
C ARG A 136 -16.97 -27.15 -8.25
N ALA A 137 -17.38 -27.96 -9.24
CA ALA A 137 -16.83 -29.30 -9.44
C ALA A 137 -15.38 -29.27 -9.96
N GLU A 138 -14.94 -28.12 -10.48
CA GLU A 138 -13.56 -27.91 -10.97
C GLU A 138 -12.56 -27.59 -9.84
N GLY A 139 -13.03 -27.54 -8.59
CA GLY A 139 -12.20 -27.32 -7.42
C GLY A 139 -11.93 -25.84 -7.14
N ASP A 140 -10.67 -25.50 -6.88
CA ASP A 140 -10.23 -24.14 -6.61
C ASP A 140 -10.16 -23.33 -7.90
N VAL A 141 -11.31 -22.80 -8.33
CA VAL A 141 -11.44 -21.99 -9.54
C VAL A 141 -11.75 -20.56 -9.18
N HIS A 142 -11.01 -19.65 -9.80
CA HIS A 142 -11.21 -18.22 -9.68
C HIS A 142 -11.97 -17.69 -10.91
N PRO A 143 -13.27 -17.37 -10.78
CA PRO A 143 -14.09 -16.96 -11.93
C PRO A 143 -13.64 -15.63 -12.54
N LEU A 144 -12.86 -14.84 -11.80
CA LEU A 144 -12.33 -13.55 -12.22
C LEU A 144 -10.90 -13.62 -12.76
N GLY A 145 -10.35 -14.83 -12.93
CA GLY A 145 -8.95 -15.07 -13.28
C GLY A 145 -8.07 -15.34 -12.07
N ASN A 146 -6.84 -15.76 -12.32
CA ASN A 146 -5.91 -16.20 -11.29
C ASN A 146 -5.50 -15.03 -10.36
N PRO A 147 -5.73 -15.12 -9.03
CA PRO A 147 -5.47 -14.04 -8.09
C PRO A 147 -3.99 -13.89 -7.75
N HIS A 148 -3.13 -14.83 -8.15
CA HIS A 148 -1.70 -14.86 -7.78
C HIS A 148 -0.81 -13.99 -8.66
N TYR A 149 -1.38 -12.87 -9.13
CA TYR A 149 -0.75 -11.99 -10.11
C TYR A 149 0.43 -11.19 -9.54
N TRP A 150 0.58 -11.09 -8.22
CA TRP A 150 1.61 -10.28 -7.56
C TRP A 150 3.02 -10.87 -7.65
N LEU A 151 3.15 -12.14 -8.05
CA LEU A 151 4.45 -12.81 -8.25
C LEU A 151 5.18 -12.36 -9.53
N ASP A 152 4.53 -11.56 -10.37
CA ASP A 152 5.13 -10.85 -11.51
C ASP A 152 5.70 -9.50 -11.03
N PRO A 153 7.02 -9.25 -11.17
CA PRO A 153 7.65 -7.99 -10.80
C PRO A 153 7.02 -6.75 -11.46
N GLU A 154 6.57 -6.85 -12.71
CA GLU A 154 5.89 -5.74 -13.39
C GLU A 154 4.53 -5.46 -12.74
N ASN A 155 3.77 -6.49 -12.36
CA ASN A 155 2.55 -6.30 -11.58
C ASN A 155 2.85 -5.66 -10.23
N GLY A 156 3.95 -6.04 -9.57
CA GLY A 156 4.44 -5.36 -8.37
C GLY A 156 4.63 -3.86 -8.57
N LEU A 157 5.23 -3.44 -9.70
CA LEU A 157 5.38 -2.03 -10.06
C LEU A 157 4.05 -1.32 -10.31
N ARG A 158 3.11 -1.97 -11.02
CA ARG A 158 1.79 -1.38 -11.30
C ARG A 158 0.98 -1.19 -10.02
N ILE A 159 0.99 -2.18 -9.12
CA ILE A 159 0.32 -2.12 -7.82
C ILE A 159 0.95 -1.02 -6.96
N ALA A 160 2.28 -0.97 -6.87
CA ALA A 160 2.99 0.08 -6.14
C ALA A 160 2.66 1.48 -6.66
N LYS A 161 2.50 1.65 -7.98
CA LYS A 161 2.05 2.91 -8.57
C LYS A 161 0.62 3.26 -8.16
N GLY A 162 -0.28 2.28 -8.16
CA GLY A 162 -1.64 2.43 -7.66
C GLY A 162 -1.67 2.88 -6.20
N ILE A 163 -0.85 2.26 -5.35
CA ILE A 163 -0.70 2.62 -3.94
C ILE A 163 -0.16 4.06 -3.82
N GLN A 164 0.88 4.43 -4.57
CA GLN A 164 1.41 5.80 -4.56
C GLN A 164 0.34 6.84 -4.87
N ASN A 165 -0.47 6.59 -5.89
CA ASN A 165 -1.58 7.47 -6.27
C ASN A 165 -2.62 7.55 -5.14
N LYS A 166 -3.02 6.43 -4.55
CA LYS A 166 -3.99 6.39 -3.44
C LYS A 166 -3.47 7.12 -2.20
N LEU A 167 -2.21 6.94 -1.83
CA LEU A 167 -1.61 7.67 -0.70
C LEU A 167 -1.54 9.17 -0.97
N SER A 168 -1.22 9.57 -2.21
CA SER A 168 -1.18 10.98 -2.62
C SER A 168 -2.57 11.63 -2.62
N GLU A 169 -3.61 10.88 -2.98
CA GLU A 169 -5.02 11.30 -2.86
C GLU A 169 -5.39 11.56 -1.39
N MET A 170 -5.00 10.66 -0.49
CA MET A 170 -5.33 10.75 0.94
C MET A 170 -4.48 11.80 1.69
N ARG A 171 -3.28 12.10 1.18
CA ARG A 171 -2.31 13.05 1.78
C ARG A 171 -1.65 13.90 0.68
N PRO A 172 -2.37 14.90 0.11
CA PRO A 172 -1.84 15.72 -0.97
C PRO A 172 -0.54 16.46 -0.63
N ASN A 173 -0.36 16.85 0.64
CA ASN A 173 0.86 17.51 1.11
C ASN A 173 2.10 16.60 1.09
N ASP A 174 1.92 15.28 1.20
CA ASP A 174 2.99 14.28 1.14
C ASP A 174 3.14 13.65 -0.26
N ALA A 175 2.39 14.10 -1.26
CA ALA A 175 2.37 13.48 -2.59
C ALA A 175 3.76 13.39 -3.25
N ALA A 176 4.57 14.45 -3.13
CA ALA A 176 5.94 14.46 -3.66
C ALA A 176 6.84 13.42 -2.97
N TYR A 177 6.62 13.20 -1.66
CA TYR A 177 7.35 12.19 -0.90
C TYR A 177 6.99 10.77 -1.37
N PHE A 178 5.71 10.45 -1.55
CA PHE A 178 5.30 9.13 -2.07
C PHE A 178 5.77 8.89 -3.51
N ALA A 179 5.77 9.93 -4.35
CA ALA A 179 6.30 9.85 -5.70
C ALA A 179 7.79 9.49 -5.68
N GLN A 180 8.60 10.19 -4.88
CA GLN A 180 10.03 9.90 -4.75
C GLN A 180 10.30 8.47 -4.23
N ARG A 181 9.51 8.00 -3.25
CA ARG A 181 9.61 6.63 -2.72
C ARG A 181 9.29 5.59 -3.79
N TYR A 182 8.23 5.80 -4.56
CA TYR A 182 7.87 4.94 -5.69
C TYR A 182 8.98 4.92 -6.74
N ASP A 183 9.50 6.07 -7.16
CA ASP A 183 10.53 6.14 -8.20
C ASP A 183 11.81 5.38 -7.79
N ASN A 184 12.21 5.48 -6.51
CA ASN A 184 13.34 4.70 -6.00
C ASN A 184 13.07 3.19 -6.03
N PHE A 185 11.88 2.76 -5.60
CA PHE A 185 11.47 1.36 -5.66
C PHE A 185 11.45 0.85 -7.10
N GLU A 186 10.88 1.64 -8.01
CA GLU A 186 10.76 1.30 -9.42
C GLU A 186 12.14 1.03 -10.05
N GLN A 187 13.12 1.90 -9.78
CA GLN A 187 14.49 1.72 -10.25
C GLN A 187 15.12 0.42 -9.73
N ARG A 188 14.94 0.11 -8.43
CA ARG A 188 15.50 -1.11 -7.84
C ARG A 188 14.87 -2.36 -8.41
N ILE A 189 13.55 -2.37 -8.63
CA ILE A 189 12.88 -3.52 -9.23
C ILE A 189 13.27 -3.69 -10.70
N LYS A 190 13.35 -2.62 -11.49
CA LYS A 190 13.82 -2.71 -12.90
C LYS A 190 15.23 -3.30 -12.98
N GLN A 191 16.14 -2.83 -12.13
CA GLN A 191 17.51 -3.37 -12.09
C GLN A 191 17.56 -4.84 -11.64
N ALA A 192 16.76 -5.21 -10.64
CA ALA A 192 16.67 -6.59 -10.18
C ALA A 192 16.06 -7.49 -11.25
N ASP A 193 15.05 -7.01 -11.96
CA ASP A 193 14.34 -7.75 -12.98
C ASP A 193 15.20 -8.04 -14.21
N GLU A 194 15.97 -7.05 -14.69
CA GLU A 194 16.98 -7.26 -15.74
C GLU A 194 17.96 -8.38 -15.36
N LYS A 195 18.40 -8.40 -14.10
CA LYS A 195 19.28 -9.46 -13.58
C LYS A 195 18.55 -10.82 -13.54
N TRP A 196 17.34 -10.87 -13.00
CA TRP A 196 16.58 -12.12 -12.90
C TRP A 196 16.24 -12.71 -14.28
N LEU A 197 15.86 -11.88 -15.24
CA LEU A 197 15.62 -12.31 -16.62
C LEU A 197 16.89 -12.89 -17.26
N ALA A 198 18.05 -12.28 -17.02
CA ALA A 198 19.33 -12.82 -17.50
C ALA A 198 19.66 -14.19 -16.86
N GLU A 199 19.42 -14.34 -15.55
CA GLU A 199 19.60 -15.60 -14.81
C GLU A 199 18.61 -16.68 -15.25
N MET A 200 17.38 -16.30 -15.62
CA MET A 200 16.31 -17.22 -16.01
C MET A 200 16.39 -17.66 -17.48
N LYS A 201 17.13 -16.92 -18.33
CA LYS A 201 17.27 -17.21 -19.77
C LYS A 201 17.62 -18.66 -20.12
N PRO A 202 18.51 -19.39 -19.41
CA PRO A 202 18.81 -20.80 -19.71
C PRO A 202 17.62 -21.76 -19.46
N TYR A 203 16.61 -21.31 -18.72
CA TYR A 203 15.43 -22.09 -18.35
C TYR A 203 14.20 -21.72 -19.19
N ALA A 204 14.31 -20.82 -20.16
CA ALA A 204 13.17 -20.45 -21.00
C ALA A 204 12.55 -21.68 -21.71
N GLY A 205 11.22 -21.79 -21.67
CA GLY A 205 10.41 -22.90 -22.19
C GLY A 205 10.38 -24.15 -21.31
N ARG A 206 10.93 -24.08 -20.08
CA ARG A 206 10.90 -25.19 -19.12
C ARG A 206 9.63 -25.15 -18.28
N LYS A 207 8.88 -26.25 -18.34
CA LYS A 207 7.73 -26.45 -17.45
C LYS A 207 8.13 -26.53 -15.98
N ILE A 208 7.36 -25.86 -15.12
CA ILE A 208 7.46 -25.96 -13.66
C ILE A 208 6.36 -26.88 -13.11
N VAL A 209 6.65 -27.56 -12.00
CA VAL A 209 5.68 -28.33 -11.23
C VAL A 209 5.47 -27.63 -9.91
N THR A 210 4.23 -27.28 -9.59
CA THR A 210 3.86 -26.56 -8.38
C THR A 210 2.79 -27.32 -7.61
N TYR A 211 2.75 -27.14 -6.29
CA TYR A 211 1.68 -27.71 -5.47
C TYR A 211 0.32 -27.05 -5.77
N HIS A 212 0.31 -25.72 -5.83
CA HIS A 212 -0.84 -24.90 -6.18
C HIS A 212 -0.57 -24.08 -7.44
N ARG A 213 -1.63 -23.70 -8.19
CA ARG A 213 -1.53 -22.96 -9.45
C ARG A 213 -1.31 -21.45 -9.20
N SER A 214 -0.34 -21.10 -8.36
CA SER A 214 -0.05 -19.70 -7.99
C SER A 214 0.97 -19.00 -8.89
N TRP A 215 1.66 -19.74 -9.75
CA TRP A 215 2.79 -19.22 -10.52
C TRP A 215 2.55 -18.78 -11.98
N PRO A 216 1.32 -18.70 -12.55
CA PRO A 216 1.16 -18.34 -13.97
C PRO A 216 1.80 -17.01 -14.38
N ASN A 217 1.59 -15.94 -13.62
CA ASN A 217 2.17 -14.62 -13.92
C ASN A 217 3.70 -14.63 -13.83
N PHE A 218 4.26 -15.32 -12.83
CA PHE A 218 5.71 -15.53 -12.72
C PHE A 218 6.26 -16.32 -13.92
N ALA A 219 5.59 -17.41 -14.30
CA ALA A 219 6.00 -18.25 -15.41
C ALA A 219 5.95 -17.49 -16.74
N GLU A 220 4.91 -16.68 -16.96
CA GLU A 220 4.83 -15.81 -18.15
C GLU A 220 5.99 -14.81 -18.20
N HIS A 221 6.23 -14.11 -17.08
CA HIS A 221 7.29 -13.10 -16.97
C HIS A 221 8.68 -13.67 -17.25
N PHE A 222 9.01 -14.83 -16.66
CA PHE A 222 10.32 -15.48 -16.83
C PHE A 222 10.37 -16.49 -17.99
N HIS A 223 9.34 -16.53 -18.83
CA HIS A 223 9.24 -17.38 -20.02
C HIS A 223 9.42 -18.89 -19.75
N LEU A 224 8.83 -19.39 -18.66
CA LEU A 224 8.88 -20.80 -18.26
C LEU A 224 7.77 -21.64 -18.90
#